data_AF-A0A7Z9LPD5-F1
#
_entry.id   AF-A0A7Z9LPD5-F1
#
_cell.length_a   1.000
_cell.length_b   1.000
_cell.length_c   1.000
_cell.angle_alpha   90.00
_cell.angle_beta   90.00
_cell.angle_gamma   90.00
#
_symmetry.space_group_name_H-M   'P 1'
#
loop_
_entity.id
_entity.type
_entity.pdbx_description
1 polymer ?
#
loop_
_entity_poly.entity_id
_entity_poly.type
_entity_poly.pdbx_seq_one_letter_code
_entity_poly.pdbx_strand_id
1 'polypeptide(L)'
;MERALYSDRPLRRYSITLDRSAPVAPDQYQDYPPFISSPDGRDVLYPAQTETGRIWMVRTLTDLYALPIPGTENAQYFVPSPSGEWATFHRDGAYYRIPYVGGRGEKILDAPLSFGGIWEDESHVIFGSPERLFEDRYMLISSTPPGRWDIHPDGDQFLFVKPTIDQISNVTELVVIENWLEILRNPDRVGELR
;
A
#
# COMPACT_ATOMS: atom_id res chain seq x y z
N MET A 1 15.60 15.69 -35.33
CA MET A 1 16.64 15.59 -34.28
C MET A 1 16.05 16.29 -33.06
N GLU A 2 15.27 15.56 -32.28
CA GLU A 2 14.44 16.12 -31.21
C GLU A 2 15.04 15.65 -29.89
N ARG A 3 15.60 16.61 -29.12
CA ARG A 3 16.10 16.33 -27.78
C ARG A 3 14.89 16.08 -26.89
N ALA A 4 14.70 14.83 -26.45
CA ALA A 4 13.82 14.54 -25.32
C ALA A 4 14.26 15.43 -24.15
N LEU A 5 13.33 16.21 -23.61
CA LEU A 5 13.58 17.05 -22.45
C LEU A 5 13.89 16.12 -21.27
N TYR A 6 15.16 16.14 -20.85
CA TYR A 6 15.67 15.34 -19.74
C TYR A 6 15.01 15.82 -18.43
N SER A 7 14.39 14.91 -17.69
CA SER A 7 13.99 15.18 -16.31
C SER A 7 15.26 15.11 -15.45
N ASP A 8 15.87 16.25 -15.17
CA ASP A 8 17.08 16.38 -14.34
C ASP A 8 16.77 16.23 -12.83
N ARG A 9 15.75 15.44 -12.49
CA ARG A 9 15.31 15.25 -11.10
C ARG A 9 16.25 14.25 -10.41
N PRO A 10 16.84 14.62 -9.26
CA PRO A 10 17.76 13.73 -8.57
C PRO A 10 17.03 12.50 -8.05
N LEU A 11 17.68 11.33 -8.15
CA LEU A 11 17.28 10.12 -7.45
C LEU A 11 17.25 10.40 -5.94
N ARG A 12 16.14 10.10 -5.28
CA ARG A 12 16.02 10.28 -3.82
C ARG A 12 15.63 8.96 -3.19
N ARG A 13 16.35 8.62 -2.11
CA ARG A 13 16.05 7.49 -1.26
C ARG A 13 16.04 7.96 0.18
N TYR A 14 14.99 7.62 0.90
CA TYR A 14 14.90 7.88 2.33
C TYR A 14 14.15 6.73 3.00
N SER A 15 14.38 6.59 4.31
CA SER A 15 13.64 5.64 5.12
C SER A 15 12.72 6.35 6.10
N ILE A 16 11.59 5.70 6.32
CA ILE A 16 10.52 6.10 7.21
C ILE A 16 10.49 5.06 8.32
N THR A 17 10.80 5.48 9.54
CA THR A 17 10.61 4.64 10.73
C THR A 17 9.13 4.60 11.05
N LEU A 18 8.56 3.41 11.18
CA LEU A 18 7.19 3.21 11.64
C LEU A 18 7.17 3.21 13.17
N ASP A 19 6.09 3.76 13.75
CA ASP A 19 5.96 3.86 15.21
C ASP A 19 5.92 2.47 15.85
N ARG A 20 6.76 2.25 16.87
CA ARG A 20 6.82 0.99 17.62
C ARG A 20 5.56 0.71 18.44
N SER A 21 4.77 1.73 18.76
CA SER A 21 3.49 1.59 19.46
C SER A 21 2.36 1.07 18.57
N ALA A 22 2.54 1.15 17.25
CA ALA A 22 1.59 0.70 16.25
C ALA A 22 2.34 -0.09 15.15
N PRO A 23 2.99 -1.22 15.49
CA PRO A 23 3.69 -2.04 14.52
C PRO A 23 2.73 -2.55 13.46
N VAL A 24 3.22 -2.74 12.23
CA VAL A 24 2.43 -3.30 11.15
C VAL A 24 1.83 -4.64 11.60
N ALA A 25 0.51 -4.76 11.45
CA ALA A 25 -0.20 -5.97 11.81
C ALA A 25 0.30 -7.13 10.93
N PRO A 26 0.62 -8.29 11.51
CA PRO A 26 0.97 -9.46 10.72
C PRO A 26 -0.21 -9.79 9.81
N ASP A 27 0.07 -9.96 8.52
CA ASP A 27 -0.97 -10.32 7.58
C ASP A 27 -1.38 -11.79 7.80
N GLN A 28 -2.63 -12.00 8.19
CA GLN A 28 -3.20 -13.32 8.38
C GLN A 28 -3.48 -14.02 7.04
N TYR A 29 -3.57 -13.26 5.95
CA TYR A 29 -3.88 -13.70 4.60
C TYR A 29 -2.79 -13.18 3.68
N GLN A 30 -1.66 -13.88 3.58
CA GLN A 30 -0.36 -13.44 3.01
C GLN A 30 -0.38 -12.77 1.61
N ASP A 31 -1.54 -12.62 0.98
CA ASP A 31 -1.77 -12.18 -0.40
C ASP A 31 -2.17 -10.70 -0.52
N TYR A 32 -2.14 -9.88 0.55
CA TYR A 32 -2.43 -8.45 0.47
C TYR A 32 -1.22 -7.56 0.81
N PRO A 33 -0.92 -6.50 0.02
CA PRO A 33 0.16 -5.58 0.36
C PRO A 33 -0.10 -4.95 1.75
N PRO A 34 0.88 -5.00 2.66
CA PRO A 34 0.70 -4.41 3.99
C PRO A 34 0.77 -2.88 3.97
N PHE A 35 1.04 -2.28 2.81
CA PHE A 35 1.10 -0.85 2.63
C PHE A 35 0.43 -0.44 1.32
N ILE A 36 -0.23 0.71 1.35
CA ILE A 36 -0.94 1.27 0.20
C ILE A 36 -0.50 2.71 0.07
N SER A 37 -0.21 3.14 -1.15
CA SER A 37 0.05 4.55 -1.43
C SER A 37 -1.27 5.29 -1.55
N SER A 38 -1.35 6.51 -1.01
CA SER A 38 -2.50 7.37 -1.34
C SER A 38 -2.52 7.67 -2.84
N PRO A 39 -3.70 7.97 -3.42
CA PRO A 39 -3.80 8.30 -4.84
C PRO A 39 -2.97 9.52 -5.27
N ASP A 40 -2.71 10.44 -4.35
CA ASP A 40 -1.88 11.63 -4.56
C ASP A 40 -0.40 11.43 -4.17
N GLY A 41 -0.04 10.25 -3.67
CA GLY A 41 1.33 9.85 -3.35
C GLY A 41 1.91 10.49 -2.11
N ARG A 42 1.09 11.16 -1.31
CA ARG A 42 1.55 11.91 -0.12
C ARG A 42 1.47 11.11 1.15
N ASP A 43 0.65 10.07 1.20
CA ASP A 43 0.48 9.24 2.38
C ASP A 43 0.80 7.78 2.08
N VAL A 44 1.22 7.10 3.15
CA VAL A 44 1.29 5.65 3.21
C VAL A 44 0.27 5.18 4.22
N LEU A 45 -0.60 4.27 3.79
CA LEU A 45 -1.56 3.60 4.64
C LEU A 45 -1.06 2.20 4.98
N TYR A 46 -1.32 1.77 6.22
CA TYR A 46 -0.97 0.41 6.65
C TYR A 46 -1.85 -0.07 7.80
N PRO A 47 -2.09 -1.39 7.92
CA PRO A 47 -2.75 -1.93 9.10
C PRO A 47 -1.74 -2.01 10.24
N ALA A 48 -2.07 -1.47 11.40
CA ALA A 48 -1.30 -1.61 12.63
C ALA A 48 -1.99 -2.57 13.59
N GLN A 49 -1.18 -3.32 14.35
CA GLN A 49 -1.64 -4.08 15.51
C GLN A 49 -1.41 -3.24 16.77
N THR A 50 -2.49 -2.79 17.39
CA THR A 50 -2.47 -2.03 18.65
C THR A 50 -2.92 -2.92 19.81
N GLU A 51 -2.82 -2.41 21.04
CA GLU A 51 -3.39 -3.04 22.24
C GLU A 51 -4.91 -3.27 22.13
N THR A 52 -5.61 -2.39 21.41
CA THR A 52 -7.06 -2.45 21.21
C THR A 52 -7.49 -3.33 20.02
N GLY A 53 -6.54 -3.80 19.21
CA GLY A 53 -6.81 -4.58 18.01
C GLY A 53 -6.18 -4.02 16.75
N ARG A 54 -6.59 -4.56 15.60
CA ARG A 54 -6.13 -4.09 14.28
C ARG A 54 -6.81 -2.78 13.92
N ILE A 55 -6.09 -1.82 13.37
CA ILE A 55 -6.64 -0.57 12.86
C ILE A 55 -5.83 -0.09 11.65
N TRP A 56 -6.45 0.61 10.71
CA TRP A 56 -5.70 1.27 9.64
C TRP A 56 -5.11 2.58 10.13
N MET A 57 -3.87 2.82 9.73
CA MET A 57 -3.12 4.03 10.01
C MET A 57 -2.84 4.75 8.70
N VAL A 58 -2.82 6.07 8.74
CA VAL A 58 -2.34 6.94 7.66
C VAL A 58 -1.11 7.69 8.13
N ARG A 59 -0.07 7.76 7.31
CA ARG A 59 1.13 8.54 7.58
C ARG A 59 1.50 9.35 6.34
N THR A 60 1.42 10.66 6.44
CA THR A 60 1.98 11.54 5.41
C THR A 60 3.49 11.37 5.36
N LEU A 61 4.06 11.34 4.16
CA LEU A 61 5.49 11.07 3.94
C LEU A 61 6.39 12.04 4.71
N THR A 62 5.94 13.29 4.86
CA THR A 62 6.63 14.37 5.59
C THR A 62 6.42 14.35 7.10
N ASP A 63 5.45 13.60 7.60
CA ASP A 63 5.10 13.58 9.01
C ASP A 63 5.91 12.53 9.78
N LEU A 64 6.17 12.79 11.06
CA LEU A 64 6.95 11.87 11.89
C LEU A 64 6.12 10.67 12.38
N TYR A 65 4.82 10.85 12.56
CA TYR A 65 3.94 9.88 13.21
C TYR A 65 2.77 9.51 12.30
N ALA A 66 2.32 8.27 12.42
CA ALA A 66 1.10 7.81 11.78
C ALA A 66 -0.11 8.10 12.69
N LEU A 67 -1.26 8.38 12.08
CA LEU A 67 -2.51 8.61 12.78
C LEU A 67 -3.48 7.45 12.48
N PRO A 68 -4.29 7.01 13.46
CA PRO A 68 -5.33 6.03 13.18
C PRO A 68 -6.40 6.63 12.27
N ILE A 69 -7.00 5.79 11.44
CA ILE A 69 -8.18 6.08 10.62
C ILE A 69 -9.41 5.59 11.39
N PRO A 70 -10.13 6.45 12.13
CA PRO A 70 -11.20 6.00 13.02
C PRO A 70 -12.35 5.34 12.25
N GLY A 71 -12.94 4.29 12.83
CA GLY A 71 -14.00 3.51 12.18
C GLY A 71 -13.49 2.29 11.39
N THR A 72 -12.16 2.12 11.29
CA THR A 72 -11.49 1.00 10.63
C THR A 72 -11.01 -0.08 11.61
N GLU A 73 -11.54 -0.09 12.84
CA GLU A 73 -11.21 -1.12 13.83
C GLU A 73 -11.57 -2.49 13.27
N ASN A 74 -10.59 -3.40 13.29
CA ASN A 74 -10.63 -4.74 12.70
C ASN A 74 -10.93 -4.78 11.19
N ALA A 75 -10.79 -3.67 10.47
CA ALA A 75 -10.97 -3.63 9.04
C ALA A 75 -9.83 -4.33 8.28
N GLN A 76 -10.21 -5.03 7.23
CA GLN A 76 -9.33 -5.74 6.30
C GLN A 76 -9.48 -5.15 4.90
N TYR A 77 -8.45 -5.27 4.06
CA TYR A 77 -8.48 -4.85 2.65
C TYR A 77 -8.98 -3.41 2.44
N PHE A 78 -8.29 -2.42 3.00
CA PHE A 78 -8.64 -1.01 2.83
C PHE A 78 -8.22 -0.53 1.45
N VAL A 79 -9.12 0.02 0.64
CA VAL A 79 -8.81 0.45 -0.73
C VAL A 79 -9.28 1.90 -0.92
N PRO A 80 -8.37 2.87 -1.00
CA PRO A 80 -8.70 4.27 -1.29
C PRO A 80 -9.36 4.44 -2.67
N SER A 81 -10.30 5.36 -2.79
CA SER A 81 -10.86 5.80 -4.08
C SER A 81 -9.81 6.61 -4.85
N PRO A 82 -9.90 6.71 -6.19
CA PRO A 82 -8.92 7.46 -6.98
C PRO A 82 -8.81 8.95 -6.59
N SER A 83 -9.90 9.57 -6.15
CA SER A 83 -9.91 10.95 -5.62
C SER A 83 -9.30 11.10 -4.21
N GLY A 84 -9.15 9.99 -3.46
CA GLY A 84 -8.78 10.03 -2.05
C GLY A 84 -9.86 10.57 -1.12
N GLU A 85 -11.11 10.74 -1.58
CA GLU A 85 -12.22 11.18 -0.72
C GLU A 85 -12.80 10.02 0.10
N TRP A 86 -12.82 8.83 -0.49
CA TRP A 86 -13.43 7.64 0.08
C TRP A 86 -12.45 6.48 0.13
N ALA A 87 -12.81 5.45 0.89
CA ALA A 87 -12.17 4.16 0.83
C ALA A 87 -13.21 3.06 1.06
N THR A 88 -12.93 1.86 0.56
CA THR A 88 -13.67 0.67 0.94
C THR A 88 -12.85 -0.22 1.86
N PHE A 89 -13.51 -1.01 2.68
CA PHE A 89 -12.87 -2.05 3.47
C PHE A 89 -13.83 -3.20 3.74
N HIS A 90 -13.30 -4.34 4.16
CA HIS A 90 -14.08 -5.49 4.63
C HIS A 90 -14.01 -5.60 6.15
N ARG A 91 -15.14 -5.91 6.78
CA ARG A 91 -15.23 -6.24 8.21
C ARG A 91 -16.45 -7.10 8.48
N ASP A 92 -16.30 -8.12 9.31
CA ASP A 92 -17.40 -8.94 9.83
C ASP A 92 -18.36 -9.48 8.74
N GLY A 93 -17.81 -9.89 7.59
CA GLY A 93 -18.61 -10.48 6.50
C GLY A 93 -19.37 -9.46 5.64
N ALA A 94 -18.97 -8.19 5.67
CA ALA A 94 -19.54 -7.16 4.82
C ALA A 94 -18.47 -6.16 4.33
N TYR A 95 -18.73 -5.55 3.17
CA TYR A 95 -17.96 -4.44 2.67
C TYR A 95 -18.59 -3.11 3.08
N TYR A 96 -17.74 -2.16 3.43
CA TYR A 96 -18.09 -0.82 3.86
C TYR A 96 -17.39 0.22 3.01
N ARG A 97 -18.00 1.39 2.89
CA ARG A 97 -17.38 2.62 2.40
C ARG A 97 -17.18 3.57 3.58
N ILE A 98 -16.10 4.33 3.62
CA ILE A 98 -15.80 5.30 4.67
C ILE A 98 -15.08 6.50 4.08
N PRO A 99 -15.20 7.72 4.65
CA PRO A 99 -14.29 8.81 4.29
C PRO A 99 -12.84 8.36 4.49
N TYR A 100 -11.95 8.75 3.58
CA TYR A 100 -10.55 8.28 3.56
C TYR A 100 -9.82 8.49 4.90
N VAL A 101 -10.04 9.64 5.54
CA VAL A 101 -9.45 9.99 6.86
C VAL A 101 -10.20 9.38 8.05
N GLY A 102 -11.22 8.56 7.80
CA GLY A 102 -12.03 7.90 8.80
C GLY A 102 -13.31 8.65 9.15
N GLY A 103 -14.11 8.04 10.04
CA GLY A 103 -15.43 8.52 10.40
C GLY A 103 -16.46 7.40 10.44
N ARG A 104 -17.69 7.70 10.04
CA ARG A 104 -18.77 6.70 10.03
C ARG A 104 -18.71 5.88 8.74
N GLY A 105 -18.44 4.59 8.87
CA GLY A 105 -18.56 3.64 7.77
C GLY A 105 -20.02 3.37 7.37
N GLU A 106 -20.26 3.27 6.07
CA GLU A 106 -21.52 2.93 5.43
C GLU A 106 -21.41 1.51 4.86
N LYS A 107 -22.30 0.61 5.28
CA LYS A 107 -22.30 -0.76 4.74
C LYS A 107 -22.77 -0.73 3.28
N ILE A 108 -21.97 -1.29 2.38
CA ILE A 108 -22.27 -1.39 0.95
C ILE A 108 -23.03 -2.69 0.66
N LEU A 109 -22.47 -3.83 1.10
CA LEU A 109 -23.03 -5.15 0.81
C LEU A 109 -22.54 -6.21 1.82
N ASP A 110 -23.38 -7.20 2.09
CA ASP A 110 -23.03 -8.38 2.87
C ASP A 110 -22.39 -9.43 1.93
N ALA A 111 -21.13 -9.81 2.18
CA ALA A 111 -20.40 -10.81 1.42
C ALA A 111 -19.20 -11.37 2.21
N PRO A 112 -18.87 -12.66 2.01
CA PRO A 112 -17.65 -13.22 2.57
C PRO A 112 -16.43 -12.46 2.02
N LEU A 113 -15.36 -12.47 2.81
CA LEU A 113 -14.12 -11.84 2.43
C LEU A 113 -13.60 -12.47 1.12
N SER A 114 -13.45 -11.64 0.08
CA SER A 114 -12.72 -11.96 -1.15
C SER A 114 -11.43 -11.14 -1.21
N PHE A 115 -10.66 -11.28 -2.28
CA PHE A 115 -9.59 -10.33 -2.59
C PHE A 115 -10.18 -8.91 -2.65
N GLY A 116 -9.36 -7.89 -2.37
CA GLY A 116 -9.81 -6.51 -2.16
C GLY A 116 -10.70 -5.93 -3.27
N GLY A 117 -11.38 -4.83 -2.98
CA GLY A 117 -12.17 -4.11 -4.00
C GLY A 117 -11.29 -3.36 -5.00
N ILE A 118 -11.77 -3.19 -6.23
CA ILE A 118 -11.15 -2.32 -7.23
C ILE A 118 -12.17 -1.23 -7.56
N TRP A 119 -11.75 0.04 -7.44
CA TRP A 119 -12.55 1.16 -7.92
C TRP A 119 -12.47 1.22 -9.44
N GLU A 120 -13.63 1.12 -10.10
CA GLU A 120 -13.75 1.37 -11.54
C GLU A 120 -13.82 2.87 -11.83
N ASP A 121 -14.51 3.61 -10.96
CA ASP A 121 -14.58 5.07 -10.91
C ASP A 121 -14.89 5.51 -9.46
N GLU A 122 -15.17 6.80 -9.22
CA GLU A 122 -15.47 7.34 -7.87
C GLU A 122 -16.73 6.78 -7.19
N SER A 123 -17.57 6.08 -7.94
CA SER A 123 -18.88 5.59 -7.50
C SER A 123 -19.05 4.08 -7.59
N HIS A 124 -18.25 3.41 -8.42
CA HIS A 124 -18.35 1.98 -8.67
C HIS A 124 -17.14 1.22 -8.13
N VAL A 125 -17.41 0.22 -7.29
CA VAL A 125 -16.41 -0.70 -6.75
C VAL A 125 -16.78 -2.11 -7.13
N ILE A 126 -15.83 -2.81 -7.73
CA ILE A 126 -15.95 -4.21 -8.10
C ILE A 126 -15.26 -5.03 -7.00
N PHE A 127 -16.01 -5.95 -6.40
CA PHE A 127 -15.48 -6.90 -5.42
C PHE A 127 -15.48 -8.29 -6.02
N GLY A 128 -14.39 -9.04 -5.85
CA GLY A 128 -14.31 -10.40 -6.33
C GLY A 128 -12.89 -10.97 -6.31
N SER A 129 -12.79 -12.23 -6.72
CA SER A 129 -11.49 -12.88 -6.85
C SER A 129 -10.89 -12.55 -8.22
N PRO A 130 -9.63 -12.09 -8.30
CA PRO A 130 -8.98 -11.83 -9.57
C PRO A 130 -8.90 -13.11 -10.41
N GLU A 131 -9.17 -12.98 -11.70
CA GLU A 131 -8.90 -14.04 -12.66
C GLU A 131 -7.42 -14.00 -13.06
N ARG A 132 -6.77 -15.16 -13.04
CA ARG A 132 -5.36 -15.27 -13.43
C ARG A 132 -5.25 -15.10 -14.96
N LEU A 133 -4.74 -13.95 -15.39
CA LEU A 133 -4.53 -13.66 -16.81
C LEU A 133 -3.18 -14.16 -17.36
N PHE A 134 -2.14 -14.25 -16.51
CA PHE A 134 -0.79 -14.70 -16.91
C PHE A 134 -0.14 -15.57 -15.84
N GLU A 135 0.74 -16.45 -16.29
CA GLU A 135 1.66 -17.25 -15.48
C GLU A 135 3.09 -16.84 -15.83
N ASP A 136 3.78 -16.12 -14.95
CA ASP A 136 5.18 -15.76 -15.14
C ASP A 136 6.10 -16.47 -14.14
N ARG A 137 7.37 -16.67 -14.53
CA ARG A 137 8.42 -17.33 -13.77
C ARG A 137 8.81 -16.59 -12.48
N TYR A 138 8.32 -15.38 -12.27
CA TYR A 138 8.48 -14.62 -11.03
C TYR A 138 7.49 -15.00 -9.92
N MET A 139 6.53 -15.90 -10.19
CA MET A 139 5.72 -16.51 -9.12
C MET A 139 6.43 -17.66 -8.40
N LEU A 140 7.67 -17.99 -8.78
CA LEU A 140 8.40 -19.15 -8.29
C LEU A 140 9.36 -18.79 -7.14
N ILE A 141 8.83 -18.23 -6.06
CA ILE A 141 9.42 -18.45 -4.74
C ILE A 141 8.31 -18.53 -3.71
N SER A 142 7.91 -19.78 -3.45
CA SER A 142 7.02 -20.20 -2.39
C SER A 142 7.54 -19.72 -1.02
N SER A 143 7.10 -18.54 -0.60
CA SER A 143 7.09 -17.96 0.75
C SER A 143 6.79 -16.45 0.71
N THR A 144 6.83 -15.83 -0.47
CA THR A 144 6.49 -14.41 -0.67
C THR A 144 5.40 -14.31 -1.71
N PRO A 145 4.15 -14.01 -1.32
CA PRO A 145 3.09 -13.85 -2.31
C PRO A 145 3.36 -12.68 -3.27
N PRO A 146 2.87 -12.75 -4.51
CA PRO A 146 2.95 -11.63 -5.45
C PRO A 146 2.26 -10.39 -4.85
N GLY A 147 2.81 -9.19 -5.10
CA GLY A 147 2.16 -7.93 -4.68
C GLY A 147 2.76 -7.21 -3.46
N ARG A 148 4.06 -7.38 -3.16
CA ARG A 148 4.75 -6.55 -2.14
C ARG A 148 5.21 -5.18 -2.62
N TRP A 149 4.76 -4.82 -3.80
CA TRP A 149 5.06 -3.57 -4.44
C TRP A 149 3.79 -2.96 -5.00
N ASP A 150 3.72 -1.65 -4.93
CA ASP A 150 2.61 -0.87 -5.46
C ASP A 150 3.21 0.21 -6.36
N ILE A 151 2.66 0.40 -7.55
CA ILE A 151 3.11 1.45 -8.47
C ILE A 151 2.16 2.61 -8.27
N HIS A 152 2.71 3.76 -7.90
CA HIS A 152 1.92 4.95 -7.70
C HIS A 152 1.26 5.39 -9.04
N PRO A 153 0.04 5.95 -9.02
CA PRO A 153 -0.70 6.32 -10.25
C PRO A 153 0.06 7.22 -11.24
N ASP A 154 1.02 8.03 -10.78
CA ASP A 154 1.87 8.86 -11.65
C ASP A 154 2.98 8.09 -12.38
N GLY A 155 3.27 6.85 -12.00
CA GLY A 155 4.35 6.00 -12.55
C GLY A 155 5.78 6.36 -12.11
N ASP A 156 5.96 7.44 -11.35
CA ASP A 156 7.26 7.95 -10.91
C ASP A 156 7.69 7.38 -9.54
N GLN A 157 6.76 6.79 -8.80
CA GLN A 157 7.00 6.17 -7.50
C GLN A 157 6.53 4.73 -7.48
N PHE A 158 7.22 3.90 -6.72
CA PHE A 158 6.72 2.59 -6.36
C PHE A 158 7.10 2.27 -4.91
N LEU A 159 6.19 1.62 -4.21
CA LEU A 159 6.44 1.09 -2.89
C LEU A 159 7.03 -0.31 -3.03
N PHE A 160 7.99 -0.68 -2.19
CA PHE A 160 8.50 -2.04 -2.17
C PHE A 160 8.81 -2.46 -0.73
N VAL A 161 8.13 -3.51 -0.27
CA VAL A 161 8.45 -4.13 1.02
C VAL A 161 9.58 -5.12 0.80
N LYS A 162 10.78 -4.75 1.23
CA LYS A 162 11.94 -5.65 1.21
C LYS A 162 11.89 -6.60 2.42
N PRO A 163 11.60 -7.90 2.25
CA PRO A 163 11.75 -8.84 3.36
C PRO A 163 13.24 -8.98 3.70
N THR A 164 13.60 -8.72 4.95
CA THR A 164 14.76 -9.36 5.56
C THR A 164 14.37 -10.79 5.90
N ILE A 165 15.23 -11.73 5.51
CA ILE A 165 14.99 -13.18 5.60
C ILE A 165 14.54 -13.55 7.02
N ASP A 166 13.45 -14.33 7.09
CA ASP A 166 12.74 -14.85 8.26
C ASP A 166 11.75 -13.89 8.94
N GLN A 167 10.48 -14.06 8.58
CA GLN A 167 9.25 -13.44 9.11
C GLN A 167 9.05 -11.95 8.83
N ILE A 168 7.88 -11.61 8.26
CA ILE A 168 7.30 -10.26 8.30
C ILE A 168 6.74 -9.98 9.71
N SER A 169 7.49 -10.29 10.76
CA SER A 169 7.15 -9.86 12.10
C SER A 169 7.97 -8.60 12.37
N ASN A 170 7.28 -7.49 12.65
CA ASN A 170 7.87 -6.19 12.98
C ASN A 170 8.51 -5.43 11.81
N VAL A 171 7.73 -5.09 10.77
CA VAL A 171 8.17 -4.04 9.83
C VAL A 171 8.24 -2.72 10.58
N THR A 172 9.46 -2.24 10.83
CA THR A 172 9.71 -0.97 11.53
C THR A 172 10.24 0.12 10.61
N GLU A 173 10.49 -0.21 9.35
CA GLU A 173 11.07 0.71 8.38
C GLU A 173 10.43 0.52 7.00
N LEU A 174 10.08 1.65 6.39
CA LEU A 174 9.62 1.74 5.01
C LEU A 174 10.66 2.51 4.21
N VAL A 175 11.11 1.98 3.07
CA VAL A 175 12.07 2.67 2.20
C VAL A 175 11.34 3.19 0.97
N VAL A 176 11.44 4.50 0.73
CA VAL A 176 10.85 5.16 -0.42
C VAL A 176 11.95 5.54 -1.41
N ILE A 177 11.72 5.26 -2.70
CA ILE A 177 12.63 5.61 -3.81
C ILE A 177 11.85 6.46 -4.82
N GLU A 178 12.27 7.70 -5.00
CA GLU A 178 11.68 8.62 -5.99
C GLU A 178 12.56 8.66 -7.26
N ASN A 179 11.93 8.81 -8.44
CA ASN A 179 12.60 8.88 -9.74
C ASN A 179 13.37 7.60 -10.12
N TRP A 180 12.81 6.44 -9.76
CA TRP A 180 13.48 5.14 -9.91
C TRP A 180 13.78 4.73 -11.36
N LEU A 181 13.12 5.31 -12.37
CA LEU A 181 13.41 5.02 -13.78
C LEU A 181 14.87 5.36 -14.14
N GLU A 182 15.50 6.27 -13.39
CA GLU A 182 16.94 6.54 -13.50
C GLU A 182 17.80 5.33 -13.12
N ILE A 183 17.33 4.46 -12.21
CA ILE A 183 18.01 3.22 -11.83
C ILE A 183 17.98 2.21 -12.98
N LEU A 184 16.83 2.07 -13.66
CA LEU A 184 16.73 1.18 -14.83
C LEU A 184 17.57 1.68 -16.00
N ARG A 185 17.61 3.00 -16.18
CA ARG A 185 18.35 3.64 -17.28
C ARG A 185 19.85 3.71 -17.00
N ASN A 186 20.27 3.69 -15.73
CA ASN A 186 21.66 3.79 -15.33
C ASN A 186 21.99 2.91 -14.11
N PRO A 187 22.11 1.58 -14.30
CA PRO A 187 22.21 0.61 -13.22
C PRO A 187 23.47 0.76 -12.33
N ASP A 188 24.50 1.46 -12.79
CA ASP A 188 25.71 1.73 -11.99
C ASP A 188 25.45 2.73 -10.84
N ARG A 189 24.38 3.54 -10.92
CA ARG A 189 23.97 4.46 -9.85
C ARG A 189 23.38 3.76 -8.63
N VAL A 190 23.14 2.46 -8.69
CA VAL A 190 22.73 1.64 -7.54
C VAL A 190 23.77 1.70 -6.41
N GLY A 191 25.05 1.91 -6.74
CA GLY A 191 26.12 2.06 -5.76
C GLY A 191 26.03 3.34 -4.90
N GLU A 192 25.33 4.37 -5.38
CA GLU A 192 25.13 5.65 -4.68
C GLU A 192 23.99 5.57 -3.64
N LEU A 193 23.26 4.45 -3.61
CA LEU A 193 22.11 4.20 -2.73
C LEU A 193 22.49 3.54 -1.39
N ARG A 194 23.75 3.58 -0.95
CA ARG A 194 24.18 2.99 0.32
C ARG A 194 23.89 3.89 1.52
#